data_AF-A0A3D4R225-F1
#
_entry.id   AF-A0A3D4R225-F1
#
_cell.length_a   1.000
_cell.length_b   1.000
_cell.length_c   1.000
_cell.angle_alpha   90.00
_cell.angle_beta   90.00
_cell.angle_gamma   90.00
#
_symmetry.space_group_name_H-M   'P 1'
#
loop_
_entity.id
_entity.type
_entity.pdbx_description
1 polymer ?
#
loop_
_entity_poly.entity_id
_entity_poly.type
_entity_poly.pdbx_seq_one_letter_code
_entity_poly.pdbx_strand_id
1 'polypeptide(L)' 'MRRFLIASHGHLASGLKSSIKILTRDDSMVKAVDCYIDESDFTPKIQDFIDSVQPDDEAIIFTDLMGGS' A
#
# COMPACT_ATOMS: atom_id res chain seq x y z
N MET A 1 -7.75 1.66 -14.69
CA MET A 1 -7.66 0.32 -14.05
C MET A 1 -7.72 0.43 -12.52
N ARG A 2 -7.99 -0.66 -11.77
CA ARG A 2 -7.99 -0.61 -10.29
C ARG A 2 -6.58 -0.73 -9.73
N ARG A 3 -6.21 0.15 -8.80
CA ARG A 3 -4.90 0.19 -8.16
C ARG A 3 -5.06 0.25 -6.66
N PHE A 4 -4.31 -0.60 -5.94
CA PHE A 4 -4.45 -0.74 -4.50
C PHE A 4 -3.16 -0.37 -3.79
N LEU A 5 -3.27 0.43 -2.72
CA LEU A 5 -2.22 0.65 -1.74
C LEU A 5 -2.70 0.12 -0.40
N ILE A 6 -1.85 -0.62 0.31
CA ILE A 6 -2.04 -0.93 1.72
C ILE A 6 -0.93 -0.21 2.48
N ALA A 7 -1.27 0.65 3.42
CA ALA A 7 -0.33 1.35 4.29
C ALA A 7 -0.66 1.05 5.75
N SER A 8 0.33 0.69 6.55
CA SER A 8 0.10 0.40 7.97
C SER A 8 1.37 0.51 8.80
N HIS A 9 1.21 0.59 10.11
CA HIS A 9 2.33 0.51 11.05
C HIS A 9 2.94 -0.88 11.03
N GLY A 10 4.26 -0.96 11.17
CA GLY A 10 4.97 -2.24 11.18
C GLY A 10 4.83 -2.96 9.84
N HIS A 11 4.85 -4.30 9.88
CA HIS A 11 4.86 -5.15 8.68
C HIS A 11 3.48 -5.70 8.29
N LEU A 12 2.37 -5.08 8.75
CA LEU A 12 1.04 -5.57 8.43
C LEU A 12 0.74 -5.44 6.91
N ALA A 13 1.16 -4.36 6.26
CA ALA A 13 0.87 -4.13 4.85
C ALA A 13 1.62 -5.13 3.95
N SER A 14 2.92 -5.30 4.16
CA SER A 14 3.71 -6.30 3.43
C SER A 14 3.28 -7.73 3.75
N GLY A 15 2.91 -8.01 5.00
CA GLY A 15 2.32 -9.29 5.40
C GLY A 15 1.02 -9.60 4.65
N LEU A 16 0.09 -8.65 4.58
CA LEU A 16 -1.16 -8.80 3.82
C LEU A 16 -0.89 -8.98 2.32
N LYS A 17 0.04 -8.22 1.74
CA LYS A 17 0.45 -8.39 0.34
C LYS A 17 1.00 -9.79 0.08
N SER A 18 1.82 -10.32 0.99
CA SER A 18 2.31 -11.70 0.92
C SER A 18 1.17 -12.72 0.94
N SER A 19 0.17 -12.56 1.81
CA SER A 19 -1.02 -13.42 1.82
C SER A 19 -1.81 -13.35 0.52
N ILE A 20 -2.02 -12.16 -0.05
CA ILE A 20 -2.68 -11.98 -1.35
C ILE A 20 -1.92 -12.75 -2.43
N LYS A 21 -0.60 -12.61 -2.49
CA LYS A 21 0.24 -13.34 -3.44
C LYS A 21 0.10 -14.85 -3.30
N ILE A 22 0.08 -15.39 -2.08
CA ILE A 22 -0.09 -16.83 -1.86
C ILE A 22 -1.45 -17.33 -2.36
N LEU A 23 -2.52 -16.58 -2.06
CA LEU A 23 -3.90 -16.98 -2.36
C LEU A 23 -4.24 -16.85 -3.85
N THR A 24 -3.78 -15.78 -4.48
CA THR A 24 -4.16 -15.43 -5.87
C THR A 24 -3.07 -15.78 -6.88
N ARG A 25 -1.84 -16.02 -6.41
CA ARG A 25 -0.61 -16.10 -7.22
C ARG A 25 -0.24 -14.80 -7.94
N ASP A 26 -0.89 -13.68 -7.61
CA ASP A 26 -0.66 -12.37 -8.22
C ASP A 26 -0.91 -11.22 -7.22
N ASP A 27 0.12 -10.44 -6.95
CA ASP A 27 0.07 -9.23 -6.12
C ASP A 27 0.48 -7.97 -6.91
N SER A 28 0.53 -8.05 -8.24
CA SER A 28 0.99 -6.96 -9.12
C SER A 28 0.15 -5.69 -9.00
N MET A 29 -1.15 -5.83 -8.73
CA MET A 29 -2.08 -4.70 -8.55
C MET A 29 -2.02 -4.07 -7.15
N VAL A 30 -1.27 -4.64 -6.20
CA VAL A 30 -1.20 -4.21 -4.80
C VAL A 30 0.18 -3.67 -4.46
N LYS A 31 0.25 -2.42 -4.04
CA LYS A 31 1.44 -1.82 -3.41
C LYS A 31 1.27 -1.87 -1.89
N ALA A 32 2.34 -2.20 -1.18
CA ALA A 32 2.37 -2.19 0.28
C ALA A 32 3.41 -1.18 0.76
N VAL A 33 3.07 -0.41 1.78
CA VAL A 33 3.97 0.52 2.47
C VAL A 33 3.91 0.21 3.96
N ASP A 34 5.02 -0.32 4.46
CA ASP A 34 5.23 -0.52 5.88
C ASP A 34 5.76 0.80 6.47
N CYS A 35 5.01 1.37 7.41
CA CYS A 35 5.33 2.63 8.07
C CYS A 35 6.01 2.36 9.42
N TYR A 36 6.92 3.26 9.82
CA TYR A 36 7.63 3.21 11.11
C TYR A 36 8.48 1.94 11.33
N ILE A 37 9.03 1.36 10.27
CA ILE A 37 10.00 0.25 10.38
C ILE A 37 11.36 0.76 10.90
N ASP A 38 11.73 1.97 10.49
CA ASP A 38 12.94 2.68 10.84
C ASP A 38 12.70 4.19 10.79
N GLU A 39 13.77 5.00 10.84
CA GLU A 39 13.70 6.47 10.79
C GLU A 39 13.49 7.03 9.36
N SER A 40 13.31 6.18 8.35
CA SER A 40 13.10 6.64 6.98
C SER A 40 11.69 7.22 6.77
N ASP A 41 11.63 8.28 5.95
CA ASP A 41 10.36 8.86 5.55
C ASP A 41 9.65 7.95 4.54
N PHE A 42 8.46 7.49 4.90
CA PHE A 42 7.60 6.65 4.05
C PHE A 42 6.65 7.48 3.18
N THR A 43 6.45 8.77 3.47
CA THR A 43 5.53 9.66 2.72
C THR A 43 5.84 9.69 1.22
N PRO A 44 7.11 9.74 0.76
CA PRO A 44 7.42 9.68 -0.67
C PRO A 44 6.87 8.43 -1.37
N LYS A 45 6.89 7.27 -0.70
CA LYS A 45 6.38 6.01 -1.29
C LYS A 45 4.87 6.06 -1.54
N ILE A 46 4.14 6.77 -0.68
CA ILE A 46 2.70 7.02 -0.80
C ILE A 46 2.44 8.06 -1.87
N GLN A 47 3.21 9.16 -1.89
CA GLN A 47 3.09 10.20 -2.91
C GLN A 47 3.35 9.64 -4.31
N ASP A 48 4.40 8.83 -4.49
CA ASP A 48 4.69 8.14 -5.75
C ASP A 48 3.54 7.25 -6.23
N PHE A 49 2.79 6.64 -5.28
CA PHE A 49 1.60 5.87 -5.64
C PHE A 49 0.52 6.80 -6.19
N ILE A 50 0.21 7.88 -5.46
CA ILE A 50 -0.80 8.87 -5.84
C ILE A 50 -0.47 9.50 -7.20
N ASP A 51 0.77 9.94 -7.39
CA ASP A 51 1.24 10.60 -8.62
C ASP A 51 1.23 9.65 -9.83
N SER A 52 1.32 8.33 -9.59
CA SER A 52 1.25 7.35 -10.67
C SER A 52 -0.17 7.07 -11.16
N VAL A 53 -1.22 7.50 -10.45
CA VAL A 53 -2.63 7.26 -10.80
C VAL A 53 -3.03 8.07 -12.04
N GLN A 54 -3.52 7.39 -13.07
CA GLN A 54 -3.98 8.02 -14.30
C GLN A 54 -5.47 8.44 -14.21
N PRO A 55 -5.96 9.35 -15.08
CA PRO A 55 -7.35 9.81 -15.03
C PRO A 55 -8.43 8.72 -15.16
N ASP A 56 -8.10 7.59 -15.78
CA ASP A 56 -8.96 6.41 -15.97
C ASP A 56 -8.71 5.30 -14.92
N ASP A 57 -7.87 5.58 -13.93
CA ASP A 57 -7.63 4.68 -12.80
C ASP A 57 -8.62 4.92 -11.64
N GLU A 58 -8.98 3.83 -10.97
CA GLU A 58 -9.62 3.86 -9.66
C GLU A 58 -8.57 3.42 -8.63
N ALA A 59 -8.10 4.36 -7.82
CA ALA A 59 -7.12 4.10 -6.77
C ALA A 59 -7.81 3.99 -5.41
N ILE A 60 -7.51 2.92 -4.68
CA ILE A 60 -8.03 2.67 -3.33
C ILE A 60 -6.86 2.48 -2.37
N ILE A 61 -6.84 3.28 -1.31
CA ILE A 61 -5.85 3.19 -0.24
C ILE A 61 -6.50 2.58 1.00
N PHE A 62 -5.96 1.47 1.47
CA PHE A 62 -6.34 0.83 2.73
C PHE A 62 -5.35 1.20 3.82
N THR A 63 -5.86 1.64 4.96
CA THR A 63 -5.08 1.89 6.17
C THR A 63 -5.49 0.94 7.28
N ASP A 64 -4.60 0.73 8.26
CA ASP A 64 -4.85 -0.14 9.42
C ASP A 64 -5.84 0.47 10.41
N LEU A 65 -5.68 1.76 10.74
CA LEU A 65 -6.46 2.46 11.75
C LEU A 65 -6.93 3.83 11.24
N MET A 66 -8.18 4.15 11.53
CA MET A 66 -8.74 5.48 11.28
C MET A 66 -8.21 6.46 12.34
N GLY A 67 -7.72 7.63 11.90
CA GLY A 67 -7.11 8.61 12.80
C GLY A 67 -5.71 8.20 13.29
N GLY A 68 -5.07 7.23 12.63
CA GLY A 68 -3.64 6.98 12.74
C GLY A 68 -2.82 8.15 12.19
N SER A 69 -1.53 8.11 12.52
CA SER A 69 -0.47 9.08 12.19
C SER A 69 -0.44 9.53 10.74
#